data_AF-A0A6G3WKY8-F1
#
_entry.id   AF-A0A6G3WKY8-F1
#
_cell.length_a   1.000
_cell.length_b   1.000
_cell.length_c   1.000
_cell.angle_alpha   90.00
_cell.angle_beta   90.00
_cell.angle_gamma   90.00
#
_symmetry.space_group_name_H-M   'P 1'
#
loop_
_entity.id
_entity.type
_entity.pdbx_description
1 polymer ?
#
loop_
_entity_poly.entity_id
_entity_poly.type
_entity_poly.pdbx_seq_one_letter_code
_entity_poly.pdbx_strand_id
1 'polypeptide(L)' 'IRSYLGAPLIDRTGIALGTVCAVDTVPRPWGRAGLDTIKSLAHELVRQIDDREGHHPL' A
#
# COMPACT_ATOMS: atom_id res chain seq x y z
N ILE A 1 -4.85 -18.39 -4.71
CA ILE A 1 -3.83 -17.34 -4.98
C ILE A 1 -2.49 -18.04 -5.17
N ARG A 2 -1.75 -17.74 -6.25
CA ARG A 2 -0.41 -18.33 -6.51
C ARG A 2 0.73 -17.33 -6.41
N SER A 3 0.42 -16.03 -6.34
CA SER A 3 1.36 -14.98 -5.97
C SER A 3 0.62 -13.87 -5.23
N TYR A 4 1.28 -13.31 -4.22
CA TYR A 4 0.78 -12.20 -3.41
C TYR A 4 1.95 -11.28 -3.06
N LEU A 5 1.75 -9.98 -3.21
CA LEU A 5 2.68 -8.95 -2.76
C LEU A 5 1.86 -7.82 -2.13
N GLY A 6 2.23 -7.36 -0.95
CA GLY A 6 1.51 -6.27 -0.30
C GLY A 6 2.41 -5.44 0.60
N ALA A 7 1.93 -4.25 0.91
CA ALA A 7 2.52 -3.34 1.87
C ALA A 7 1.42 -2.68 2.71
N PRO A 8 1.61 -2.58 4.04
CA PRO A 8 0.62 -1.97 4.92
C PRO A 8 0.51 -0.47 4.64
N LEU A 9 -0.70 0.06 4.77
CA LEU A 9 -0.97 1.50 4.77
C LEU A 9 -0.95 1.96 6.22
N ILE A 10 0.17 2.53 6.66
CA ILE A 10 0.38 2.98 8.05
C ILE A 10 0.32 4.50 8.06
N ASP A 11 -0.59 5.06 8.84
CA ASP A 11 -0.72 6.51 8.99
C ASP A 11 0.39 7.11 9.88
N ARG A 12 0.37 8.44 10.04
CA ARG A 12 1.33 9.15 10.91
C ARG A 12 1.20 8.82 12.40
N THR A 13 0.10 8.20 12.83
CA THR A 13 -0.13 7.77 14.22
C THR A 13 0.37 6.35 14.50
N GLY A 14 0.78 5.64 13.44
CA GLY A 14 1.21 4.24 13.52
C GLY A 14 0.06 3.25 13.39
N ILE A 15 -1.16 3.71 13.07
CA ILE A 15 -2.32 2.85 12.84
C ILE A 15 -2.24 2.28 11.42
N ALA A 16 -2.44 0.97 11.31
CA ALA A 16 -2.64 0.32 10.03
C ALA A 16 -4.07 0.54 9.55
N LEU A 17 -4.24 1.38 8.54
CA LEU A 17 -5.53 1.67 7.91
C LEU A 17 -5.99 0.53 6.99
N GLY A 18 -5.04 -0.27 6.50
CA GLY A 18 -5.29 -1.37 5.58
C GLY A 18 -4.01 -1.86 4.90
N THR A 19 -4.14 -2.45 3.72
CA THR A 19 -3.01 -2.96 2.91
C THR A 19 -3.29 -2.72 1.43
N VAL A 20 -2.30 -2.20 0.71
CA VAL A 20 -2.29 -2.27 -0.76
C VAL A 20 -1.67 -3.60 -1.17
N CYS A 21 -2.33 -4.32 -2.08
CA CYS A 21 -1.85 -5.63 -2.53
C CYS A 21 -2.01 -5.84 -4.03
N ALA A 22 -1.10 -6.65 -4.59
CA ALA A 22 -1.21 -7.29 -5.88
C ALA A 22 -1.41 -8.80 -5.66
N VAL A 23 -2.39 -9.37 -6.36
CA VAL A 23 -2.79 -10.78 -6.24
C VAL A 23 -2.81 -11.39 -7.63
N ASP A 24 -2.23 -12.58 -7.79
CA ASP A 24 -2.20 -13.27 -9.07
C ASP A 24 -2.49 -14.78 -8.93
N THR A 25 -3.05 -15.36 -9.99
CA THR A 25 -3.32 -16.80 -10.12
C THR A 25 -2.16 -17.56 -10.74
N VAL A 26 -1.08 -16.89 -11.17
CA VAL A 26 0.18 -17.53 -11.57
C VAL A 26 1.37 -17.05 -10.72
N PRO A 27 2.47 -17.83 -10.61
CA PRO A 27 3.68 -17.37 -9.93
C PRO A 27 4.28 -16.12 -10.60
N ARG A 28 4.71 -15.15 -9.79
CA ARG A 28 5.34 -13.90 -10.26
C ARG A 28 6.67 -13.67 -9.54
N PRO A 29 7.77 -13.43 -10.28
CA PRO A 29 9.09 -13.17 -9.71
C PRO A 29 9.25 -11.67 -9.39
N TRP A 30 8.45 -11.12 -8.48
CA TRP A 30 8.45 -9.69 -8.15
C TRP A 30 9.83 -9.14 -7.77
N GLY A 31 10.65 -9.97 -7.12
CA GLY A 31 12.00 -9.61 -6.71
C GLY A 31 12.03 -8.35 -5.84
N ARG A 32 13.20 -7.72 -5.76
CA ARG A 32 13.38 -6.49 -4.98
C ARG A 32 12.65 -5.31 -5.61
N ALA A 33 12.66 -5.21 -6.95
CA ALA A 33 12.00 -4.14 -7.67
C ALA A 33 10.49 -4.08 -7.39
N GLY A 34 9.80 -5.22 -7.38
CA GLY A 34 8.39 -5.28 -7.02
C GLY A 34 8.14 -4.88 -5.56
N LEU A 35 9.00 -5.33 -4.63
CA LEU A 35 8.92 -4.93 -3.23
C LEU A 35 9.10 -3.41 -3.04
N ASP A 36 10.05 -2.82 -3.74
CA ASP A 36 10.29 -1.38 -3.67
C ASP A 36 9.10 -0.62 -4.27
N THR A 37 8.55 -1.12 -5.38
CA THR A 37 7.36 -0.54 -6.05
C THR A 37 6.14 -0.54 -5.13
N ILE A 38 5.79 -1.66 -4.51
CA ILE A 38 4.59 -1.75 -3.65
C ILE A 38 4.74 -0.90 -2.38
N LYS A 39 5.98 -0.75 -1.87
CA LYS A 39 6.28 0.14 -0.74
C LYS A 39 6.14 1.61 -1.12
N SER A 40 6.69 2.03 -2.25
CA SER A 40 6.51 3.40 -2.76
C SER A 40 5.04 3.72 -2.98
N LEU A 41 4.27 2.77 -3.53
CA LEU A 41 2.83 2.93 -3.70
C LEU A 41 2.10 3.05 -2.35
N ALA A 42 2.45 2.25 -1.34
CA ALA A 42 1.88 2.37 -0.01
C ALA A 42 2.13 3.77 0.59
N HIS A 43 3.36 4.30 0.46
CA HIS A 43 3.68 5.66 0.91
C HIS A 43 2.91 6.75 0.17
N GLU A 44 2.66 6.58 -1.13
CA GLU A 44 1.86 7.52 -1.90
C GLU A 44 0.38 7.48 -1.50
N LEU A 45 -0.17 6.28 -1.33
CA LEU A 45 -1.57 6.12 -0.92
C LEU A 45 -1.83 6.68 0.49
N VAL A 46 -0.91 6.48 1.45
CA VAL A 46 -1.02 7.10 2.78
C VAL A 46 -1.09 8.62 2.67
N ARG A 47 -0.21 9.26 1.88
CA ARG A 47 -0.27 10.72 1.65
C ARG A 47 -1.62 11.17 1.10
N GLN A 48 -2.17 10.43 0.12
CA GLN A 48 -3.49 10.78 -0.43
C GLN A 48 -4.64 10.56 0.56
N ILE A 49 -4.51 9.61 1.50
CA ILE A 49 -5.50 9.41 2.56
C ILE A 49 -5.41 10.57 3.55
N ASP A 50 -4.20 10.89 4.03
CA ASP A 50 -3.94 12.00 4.96
C ASP A 50 -4.47 13.33 4.41
N ASP A 51 -4.24 13.62 3.12
CA ASP A 51 -4.75 14.83 2.46
C ASP A 51 -6.29 14.88 2.47
N ARG A 52 -6.97 13.76 2.21
CA ARG A 52 -8.45 13.70 2.19
C ARG A 52 -9.04 13.89 3.59
N GLU A 53 -8.40 13.37 4.63
CA GLU A 53 -8.83 13.60 6.02
C GLU A 53 -8.73 15.08 6.39
N GLY A 54 -7.67 15.77 5.97
CA GLY A 54 -7.52 17.22 6.16
C GLY A 54 -8.54 18.06 5.39
N HIS A 55 -9.17 17.49 4.36
CA HIS A 55 -10.20 18.14 3.54
C HIS A 55 -11.64 17.82 3.94
N HIS A 56 -11.89 17.03 4.99
CA HIS A 56 -13.25 16.84 5.52
C HIS A 56 -13.68 18.12 6.25
N PRO A 57 -14.62 18.93 5.69
CA PRO A 57 -15.13 20.09 6.42
C PRO A 57 -16.01 19.57 7.56
N LEU A 58 -15.75 20.06 8.77
CA LEU A 58 -16.69 19.97 9.88
C LEU A 58 -18.01 20.70 9.56
#